data_AF-A1ANH4-F1
#
_entry.id   AF-A1ANH4-F1
#
_cell.length_a   1.000
_cell.length_b   1.000
_cell.length_c   1.000
_cell.angle_alpha   90.00
_cell.angle_beta   90.00
_cell.angle_gamma   90.00
#
_symmetry.space_group_name_H-M   'P 1'
#
loop_
_entity.id
_entity.type
_entity.pdbx_description
1 polymer ?
#
loop_
_entity_poly.entity_id
_entity_poly.type
_entity_poly.pdbx_seq_one_letter_code
_entity_poly.pdbx_strand_id
1 'polypeptide(L)'
;MNNSEILIYLAADGKIKIDVRLEDETVWLTQDHMAGLFGKSKKTISEHIRNIFSEREQDEQVVVRNFRTTTRHGAMPDKTQSREVQFYNLDMIISVGYRVKSHQGTQFRIWATQRLKEYIALTRTK
;
A
#
# COMPACT_ATOMS: atom_id res chain seq x y z
N MET A 1 -16.16 11.24 -11.99
CA MET A 1 -14.88 10.53 -12.23
C MET A 1 -13.92 11.09 -11.20
N ASN A 2 -13.70 10.40 -10.08
CA ASN A 2 -12.77 10.90 -9.07
C ASN A 2 -11.35 10.68 -9.56
N ASN A 3 -10.62 11.77 -9.75
CA ASN A 3 -9.19 11.78 -10.03
C ASN A 3 -8.47 11.00 -8.92
N SER A 4 -8.11 9.75 -9.20
CA SER A 4 -7.13 9.05 -8.39
C SER A 4 -5.81 9.77 -8.60
N GLU A 5 -5.38 10.56 -7.62
CA GLU A 5 -4.07 11.18 -7.62
C GLU A 5 -3.01 10.08 -7.49
N ILE A 6 -2.39 9.74 -8.62
CA ILE A 6 -1.31 8.76 -8.69
C ILE A 6 -0.07 9.39 -8.07
N LEU A 7 0.24 9.03 -6.82
CA LEU A 7 1.47 9.45 -6.17
C LEU A 7 2.59 8.46 -6.47
N ILE A 8 3.60 8.89 -7.23
CA ILE A 8 4.76 8.06 -7.56
C ILE A 8 5.71 8.06 -6.35
N TYR A 9 5.72 6.99 -5.56
CA TYR A 9 6.76 6.78 -4.55
C TYR A 9 8.06 6.34 -5.22
N LEU A 10 9.04 7.23 -5.28
CA LEU A 10 10.41 6.91 -5.69
C LEU A 10 11.17 6.41 -4.46
N ALA A 11 11.65 5.16 -4.50
CA ALA A 11 12.74 4.74 -3.61
C ALA A 11 13.96 5.66 -3.84
N ALA A 12 14.89 5.73 -2.89
CA ALA A 12 16.05 6.63 -2.96
C ALA A 12 16.93 6.46 -4.22
N ASP A 13 16.78 5.36 -4.97
CA ASP A 13 17.45 5.09 -6.24
C ASP A 13 16.61 5.42 -7.49
N GLY A 14 15.39 5.94 -7.32
CA GLY A 14 14.48 6.36 -8.38
C GLY A 14 13.78 5.23 -9.15
N LYS A 15 13.92 3.96 -8.73
CA LYS A 15 13.54 2.82 -9.59
C LYS A 15 12.13 2.29 -9.40
N ILE A 16 11.49 2.54 -8.27
CA ILE A 16 10.16 2.02 -7.99
C ILE A 16 9.13 3.07 -8.39
N LYS A 17 8.15 2.67 -9.22
CA LYS A 17 6.95 3.45 -9.53
C LYS A 17 5.76 2.58 -9.20
N ILE A 18 4.93 3.03 -8.28
CA ILE A 18 3.72 2.34 -7.86
C ILE A 18 2.56 3.27 -8.12
N ASP A 19 1.49 2.73 -8.69
CA ASP A 19 0.23 3.44 -8.82
C ASP A 19 -0.50 3.40 -7.48
N VAL A 20 -0.85 4.56 -6.96
CA VAL A 20 -1.33 4.74 -5.60
C VAL A 20 -2.69 5.41 -5.67
N ARG A 21 -3.67 4.84 -4.97
CA ARG A 21 -4.98 5.48 -4.81
C ARG A 21 -5.00 6.30 -3.52
N LEU A 22 -5.27 7.59 -3.63
CA LEU A 22 -5.55 8.48 -2.52
C LEU A 22 -7.07 8.69 -2.40
N GLU A 23 -7.62 8.32 -1.25
CA GLU A 23 -9.06 8.43 -0.97
C GLU A 23 -9.26 8.42 0.56
N ASP A 24 -10.20 9.22 1.07
CA ASP A 24 -10.48 9.37 2.51
C ASP A 24 -9.24 9.70 3.36
N GLU A 25 -8.43 10.66 2.88
CA GLU A 25 -7.20 11.13 3.55
C GLU A 25 -6.16 10.03 3.83
N THR A 26 -6.28 8.89 3.16
CA THR A 26 -5.35 7.77 3.28
C THR A 26 -4.90 7.25 1.91
N VAL A 27 -3.91 6.38 1.97
CA VAL A 27 -3.37 5.68 0.81
C VAL A 27 -3.88 4.25 0.76
N TRP A 28 -4.25 3.81 -0.43
CA TRP A 28 -4.75 2.47 -0.71
C TRP A 28 -3.83 1.76 -1.70
N LEU A 29 -3.31 0.59 -1.30
CA LEU A 29 -2.47 -0.27 -2.13
C LEU A 29 -3.06 -1.67 -2.26
N THR A 30 -2.89 -2.30 -3.42
CA THR A 30 -3.13 -3.74 -3.57
C THR A 30 -1.96 -4.55 -2.99
N GLN A 31 -2.13 -5.87 -2.81
CA GLN A 31 -1.01 -6.74 -2.44
C GLN A 31 0.12 -6.72 -3.50
N ASP A 32 -0.23 -6.54 -4.78
CA ASP A 32 0.75 -6.45 -5.87
C ASP A 32 1.56 -5.14 -5.79
N HIS A 33 0.90 -4.04 -5.42
CA HIS A 33 1.58 -2.77 -5.15
C HIS A 33 2.53 -2.89 -3.95
N MET A 34 2.08 -3.49 -2.84
CA MET A 34 2.94 -3.74 -1.68
C MET A 34 4.11 -4.69 -1.99
N ALA A 35 3.90 -5.69 -2.85
CA ALA A 35 4.95 -6.58 -3.33
C ALA A 35 6.05 -5.79 -4.06
N GLY A 36 5.66 -4.87 -4.95
CA GLY A 36 6.57 -3.94 -5.60
C GLY A 36 7.27 -3.00 -4.60
N LEU A 37 6.51 -2.39 -3.68
CA LEU A 37 7.03 -1.44 -2.68
C LEU A 37 8.11 -2.06 -1.82
N PHE A 38 7.87 -3.27 -1.34
CA PHE A 38 8.76 -3.92 -0.37
C PHE A 38 9.72 -4.92 -1.01
N GLY A 39 9.74 -5.05 -2.34
CA GLY A 39 10.62 -5.98 -3.05
C GLY A 39 10.39 -7.43 -2.61
N LYS A 40 9.13 -7.84 -2.48
CA LYS A 40 8.72 -9.19 -2.07
C LYS A 40 7.73 -9.80 -3.05
N SER A 41 7.51 -11.11 -2.93
CA SER A 41 6.44 -11.77 -3.68
C SER A 41 5.08 -11.40 -3.09
N LYS A 42 4.04 -11.39 -3.93
CA LYS A 42 2.64 -11.25 -3.47
C LYS A 42 2.30 -12.26 -2.38
N LYS A 43 2.74 -13.52 -2.52
CA LYS A 43 2.52 -14.59 -1.54
C LYS A 43 3.04 -14.21 -0.14
N THR A 44 4.24 -13.63 -0.07
CA THR A 44 4.83 -13.16 1.19
C THR A 44 4.00 -12.03 1.80
N ILE A 45 3.52 -11.11 0.98
CA ILE A 45 2.61 -10.04 1.43
C ILE A 45 1.30 -10.64 1.97
N SER A 46 0.70 -11.59 1.25
CA SER A 46 -0.52 -12.27 1.70
C SER A 46 -0.33 -12.98 3.05
N GLU A 47 0.84 -13.59 3.27
CA GLU A 47 1.19 -14.25 4.52
C GLU A 47 1.28 -13.24 5.68
N HIS A 48 1.97 -12.11 5.48
CA HIS A 48 2.05 -11.07 6.50
C HIS A 48 0.68 -10.49 6.85
N ILE A 49 -0.16 -10.20 5.85
CA ILE A 49 -1.54 -9.70 6.07
C ILE A 49 -2.36 -10.71 6.88
N ARG A 50 -2.29 -12.00 6.52
CA ARG A 50 -2.99 -13.05 7.25
C ARG A 50 -2.54 -13.12 8.71
N ASN A 51 -1.24 -13.02 8.95
CA ASN A 51 -0.69 -13.07 10.30
C ASN A 51 -1.15 -11.85 11.13
N ILE A 52 -1.12 -10.65 10.56
CA ILE A 52 -1.63 -9.41 11.19
C ILE A 52 -3.09 -9.59 11.66
N PHE A 53 -3.95 -10.15 10.81
CA PHE A 53 -5.34 -10.43 11.19
C PHE A 53 -5.46 -11.55 12.23
N SER A 54 -4.67 -12.62 12.10
CA SER A 54 -4.70 -13.74 13.06
C SER A 54 -4.24 -13.31 14.46
N GLU A 55 -3.31 -12.37 14.52
CA GLU A 55 -2.77 -11.76 15.75
C GLU A 55 -3.68 -10.64 16.27
N ARG A 56 -4.77 -10.32 15.56
CA ARG A 56 -5.75 -9.26 15.90
C ARG A 56 -5.13 -7.87 16.04
N GLU A 57 -4.05 -7.60 15.31
CA GLU A 57 -3.42 -6.28 15.32
C GLU A 57 -4.25 -5.22 14.58
N GLN A 58 -5.09 -5.65 13.63
CA GLN A 58 -5.94 -4.80 12.82
C GLN A 58 -7.29 -5.47 12.57
N ASP A 59 -8.33 -4.66 12.38
CA ASP A 59 -9.64 -5.12 11.95
C ASP A 59 -9.74 -5.04 10.41
N GLU A 60 -10.05 -6.16 9.77
CA GLU A 60 -10.20 -6.25 8.32
C GLU A 60 -11.24 -5.26 7.78
N GLN A 61 -12.31 -4.98 8.53
CA GLN A 61 -13.36 -4.05 8.09
C GLN A 61 -12.89 -2.59 8.03
N VAL A 62 -11.83 -2.26 8.75
CA VAL A 62 -11.27 -0.90 8.83
C VAL A 62 -10.18 -0.70 7.77
N VAL A 63 -9.32 -1.70 7.59
CA VAL A 63 -8.11 -1.57 6.78
C VAL A 63 -8.22 -2.11 5.36
N VAL A 64 -9.32 -2.80 5.02
CA VAL A 64 -9.56 -3.38 3.70
C VAL A 64 -10.77 -2.76 3.03
N ARG A 65 -10.64 -2.40 1.76
CA ARG A 65 -11.76 -1.97 0.92
C ARG A 65 -11.69 -2.64 -0.46
N ASN A 66 -12.85 -3.06 -0.96
CA ASN A 66 -12.98 -3.54 -2.33
C ASN A 66 -13.22 -2.36 -3.27
N PHE A 67 -12.39 -2.23 -4.28
CA PHE A 67 -12.57 -1.24 -5.34
C PHE A 67 -12.87 -1.92 -6.66
N ARG A 68 -13.88 -1.41 -7.36
CA ARG A 68 -14.21 -1.85 -8.71
C ARG A 68 -13.13 -1.38 -9.67
N THR A 69 -12.34 -2.32 -10.18
CA THR A 69 -11.32 -2.07 -11.20
C THR A 69 -11.82 -2.57 -12.53
N THR A 70 -11.89 -1.69 -13.53
CA THR A 70 -12.23 -2.07 -14.89
C THR A 70 -10.96 -2.27 -15.70
N THR A 71 -10.71 -3.50 -16.14
CA THR A 71 -9.59 -3.82 -17.01
C THR A 71 -10.13 -4.20 -18.39
N ARG A 72 -9.41 -3.84 -19.48
CA ARG A 72 -9.78 -4.32 -20.81
C ARG A 72 -9.66 -5.85 -20.84
N HIS A 73 -10.66 -6.53 -21.40
CA HIS A 73 -10.54 -7.98 -21.60
C HIS A 73 -9.37 -8.23 -22.55
N GLY A 74 -8.38 -9.00 -22.10
CA GLY A 74 -7.17 -9.30 -22.88
C GLY A 74 -7.40 -10.06 -24.20
N ALA A 75 -8.65 -10.45 -24.51
CA ALA A 75 -9.00 -11.22 -25.70
C ALA A 75 -9.98 -10.50 -26.66
N MET A 76 -10.62 -9.39 -26.27
CA MET A 76 -11.60 -8.69 -27.10
C MET A 76 -11.48 -7.16 -26.93
N PRO A 77 -11.14 -6.41 -27.99
CA PRO A 77 -10.89 -4.96 -27.92
C PRO A 77 -12.05 -4.13 -27.36
N ASP A 78 -13.29 -4.59 -27.53
CA ASP A 78 -14.51 -3.83 -27.21
C ASP A 78 -15.20 -4.28 -25.91
N LYS A 79 -14.60 -5.21 -25.15
CA LYS A 79 -15.15 -5.67 -23.87
C LYS A 79 -14.28 -5.23 -22.70
N THR A 80 -14.93 -4.66 -21.70
CA THR A 80 -14.32 -4.36 -20.41
C THR A 80 -14.81 -5.36 -19.37
N GLN A 81 -13.90 -5.82 -18.51
CA GLN A 81 -14.25 -6.63 -17.34
C GLN A 81 -14.08 -5.76 -16.10
N SER A 82 -15.14 -5.61 -15.32
CA SER A 82 -15.02 -5.10 -13.97
C SER A 82 -14.77 -6.25 -13.01
N ARG A 83 -13.73 -6.13 -12.19
CA ARG A 83 -13.47 -7.03 -11.05
C ARG A 83 -13.34 -6.21 -9.78
N GLU A 84 -13.83 -6.76 -8.67
CA GLU A 84 -13.52 -6.23 -7.35
C GLU A 84 -12.10 -6.64 -6.98
N VAL A 85 -11.31 -5.67 -6.54
CA VAL A 85 -9.94 -5.87 -6.07
C VAL A 85 -9.85 -5.34 -4.66
N GLN A 86 -9.25 -6.11 -3.76
CA GLN A 86 -8.96 -5.68 -2.39
C GLN A 86 -7.78 -4.70 -2.39
N PHE A 87 -7.98 -3.58 -1.71
CA PHE A 87 -6.95 -2.62 -1.36
C PHE A 87 -6.84 -2.51 0.16
N TYR A 88 -5.64 -2.15 0.59
CA TYR A 88 -5.25 -2.06 1.98
C TYR A 88 -4.79 -0.63 2.27
N ASN A 89 -5.28 -0.08 3.37
CA ASN A 89 -5.01 1.31 3.76
C ASN A 89 -3.57 1.50 4.29
N LEU A 90 -3.24 2.74 4.67
CA LEU A 90 -1.94 3.08 5.23
C LEU A 90 -1.54 2.24 6.46
N ASP A 91 -2.49 1.94 7.36
CA ASP A 91 -2.19 1.20 8.59
C ASP A 91 -1.72 -0.22 8.28
N MET A 92 -2.41 -0.91 7.38
CA MET A 92 -1.98 -2.23 6.93
C MET A 92 -0.63 -2.15 6.19
N ILE A 93 -0.42 -1.14 5.34
CA ILE A 93 0.85 -0.94 4.61
C ILE A 93 2.02 -0.77 5.60
N ILE A 94 1.82 0.02 6.66
CA ILE A 94 2.80 0.21 7.73
C ILE A 94 3.07 -1.12 8.43
N SER A 95 2.04 -1.82 8.90
CA SER A 95 2.18 -3.11 9.60
C SER A 95 2.94 -4.14 8.77
N VAL A 96 2.63 -4.27 7.47
CA VAL A 96 3.38 -5.12 6.55
C VAL A 96 4.83 -4.64 6.40
N GLY A 97 5.06 -3.33 6.19
CA GLY A 97 6.39 -2.76 6.04
C GLY A 97 7.32 -3.01 7.25
N TYR A 98 6.75 -3.10 8.46
CA TYR A 98 7.50 -3.45 9.66
C TYR A 98 7.85 -4.94 9.76
N ARG A 99 7.03 -5.83 9.18
CA ARG A 99 7.26 -7.29 9.16
C ARG A 99 8.14 -7.76 8.01
N VAL A 100 8.23 -6.99 6.92
CA VAL A 100 9.03 -7.38 5.75
C VAL A 100 10.54 -7.21 5.99
N LYS A 101 11.27 -8.32 5.80
CA LYS A 101 12.74 -8.35 5.76
C LYS A 101 13.25 -8.17 4.33
N SER A 102 13.44 -6.93 3.89
CA SER A 102 14.08 -6.56 2.61
C SER A 102 14.84 -5.24 2.74
N HIS A 103 15.70 -4.94 1.75
CA HIS A 103 16.36 -3.62 1.68
C HIS A 103 15.31 -2.51 1.56
N GLN A 104 14.30 -2.68 0.70
CA GLN A 104 13.21 -1.71 0.55
C GLN A 104 12.41 -1.54 1.84
N GLY A 105 12.11 -2.63 2.56
CA GLY A 105 11.42 -2.56 3.85
C GLY A 105 12.24 -1.80 4.90
N THR A 106 13.57 -1.95 4.90
CA THR A 106 14.45 -1.15 5.76
C THR A 106 14.40 0.34 5.41
N GLN A 107 14.46 0.69 4.12
CA GLN A 107 14.33 2.09 3.68
C GLN A 107 12.98 2.69 4.06
N PHE A 108 11.89 1.92 3.88
CA PHE A 108 10.55 2.33 4.29
C PHE A 108 10.50 2.64 5.80
N ARG A 109 11.03 1.77 6.66
CA ARG A 109 11.06 1.99 8.12
C ARG A 109 11.89 3.21 8.52
N ILE A 110 13.03 3.45 7.86
CA ILE A 110 13.86 4.65 8.08
C ILE A 110 13.04 5.90 7.75
N TRP A 111 12.42 5.92 6.56
CA TRP A 111 11.57 7.02 6.11
C TRP A 111 10.39 7.27 7.06
N ALA A 112 9.64 6.23 7.44
CA ALA A 112 8.48 6.34 8.32
C ALA A 112 8.88 6.88 9.71
N THR A 113 9.99 6.38 10.25
CA THR A 113 10.54 6.86 11.53
C THR A 113 10.96 8.33 11.44
N GLN A 114 11.55 8.75 10.33
CA GLN A 114 11.92 10.15 10.11
C GLN A 114 10.69 11.05 10.04
N ARG A 115 9.65 10.67 9.30
CA ARG A 115 8.38 11.42 9.23
C ARG A 115 7.73 11.58 10.60
N LEU A 116 7.72 10.53 11.40
CA LEU A 116 7.18 10.58 12.77
C LEU A 116 8.00 11.54 13.65
N LYS A 117 9.33 11.52 13.57
CA LYS A 117 10.20 12.46 14.30
C LYS A 117 9.93 13.91 13.91
N GLU A 118 9.79 14.18 12.62
CA GLU A 118 9.47 15.52 12.10
C GLU A 118 8.11 16.01 12.61
N TYR A 119 7.09 15.16 12.59
CA TYR A 119 5.76 15.48 13.14
C TYR A 119 5.82 15.81 14.65
N ILE A 120 6.55 15.01 15.43
CA ILE A 120 6.72 15.25 16.87
C ILE A 120 7.46 16.57 17.11
N ALA A 121 8.50 16.88 16.32
CA ALA A 121 9.24 18.13 16.43
C ALA A 121 8.37 19.35 16.12
N LEU A 122 7.58 19.30 15.04
CA LEU A 122 6.63 20.34 14.65
C LEU A 122 5.57 20.59 15.72
N THR A 123 5.11 19.52 16.40
CA THR A 123 4.12 19.63 17.48
C THR A 123 4.69 20.30 18.73
N ARG A 124 6.00 20.24 18.97
CA ARG A 124 6.66 20.90 20.10
C ARG A 124 6.91 22.39 19.90
N THR A 125 6.77 22.89 18.66
CA THR A 125 7.03 24.30 18.30
C THR A 125 5.76 25.14 18.16
N LYS A 126 4.58 24.52 18.31
CA LYS A 126 3.28 25.18 18.41
C LYS A 126 2.83 25.20 19.87
#